data_AF-A0A9Q9XXZ3-F1
#
_entry.id   AF-A0A9Q9XXZ3-F1
#
_cell.length_a   1.000
_cell.length_b   1.000
_cell.length_c   1.000
_cell.angle_alpha   90.00
_cell.angle_beta   90.00
_cell.angle_gamma   90.00
#
_symmetry.space_group_name_H-M   'P 1'
#
loop_
_entity.id
_entity.type
_entity.pdbx_description
1 polymer ?
#
loop_
_entity_poly.entity_id
_entity_poly.type
_entity_poly.pdbx_seq_one_letter_code
_entity_poly.pdbx_strand_id
1 'polypeptide(L)'
;MKGESVTLNPDKSLIHGDDLMLWVFGDKGILLAKLDVETKEVSLYDAEERFRGRLQLDHQTGSLTITNIRTTDSGLYQLQIRGREGLQQFILTVNRGLSAGEIAGIVVVLILAAAAAAAAAAAAVIYHRRKIYEVLKQTLSVTETGGKDITLEPNIKINKDDVMKWMFGEGKQQTVIAEIRGETGKIFTYEFAADGRFRGRLMPDKTTGSLTIRNSRTAHSGPYTLQIISRSGASQQRFIVTVNEKVEVKSVKYRDSVTLKPDPEIQRDEQMLWMFGEQDDLIAQVKAGTVETYDDAAGEIFRGRLKLDETTGSLTITDITPEHTGLYKLLTISSRGILIKKFMVSIPLRTVRMTAGESVDLYTYHPKIERDDVIEWRFGAENSLIAEVREGTVEPYDGPDGRFRGRLKLNKTTGDLTILNSADEHAGHYKLKIRSSKGDTYMTYSVIRARGESWNDFSGKRVKDSDVDKALLDK
;
A
#
# COMPACT_ATOMS: atom_id res chain seq x y z
N MET A 1 -35.98 -9.59 51.77
CA MET A 1 -35.71 -10.82 50.97
C MET A 1 -36.44 -12.01 51.56
N LYS A 2 -36.63 -13.12 50.82
CA LYS A 2 -37.26 -14.34 51.40
C LYS A 2 -36.52 -14.73 52.69
N GLY A 3 -37.27 -14.91 53.78
CA GLY A 3 -36.78 -15.29 55.10
C GLY A 3 -36.70 -14.15 56.13
N GLU A 4 -36.79 -12.89 55.70
CA GLU A 4 -36.74 -11.72 56.60
C GLU A 4 -38.13 -11.33 57.14
N SER A 5 -38.21 -10.34 58.04
CA SER A 5 -39.48 -9.77 58.51
C SER A 5 -39.76 -8.43 57.82
N VAL A 6 -41.02 -8.06 57.66
CA VAL A 6 -41.45 -6.76 57.11
C VAL A 6 -42.57 -6.16 57.95
N THR A 7 -42.55 -4.84 58.15
CA THR A 7 -43.56 -4.10 58.91
C THR A 7 -44.25 -3.08 58.03
N LEU A 8 -45.58 -3.13 57.98
CA LEU A 8 -46.45 -2.18 57.29
C LEU A 8 -46.97 -1.16 58.31
N ASN A 9 -46.55 0.09 58.17
CA ASN A 9 -46.86 1.16 59.12
C ASN A 9 -48.00 2.03 58.61
N PRO A 10 -49.10 2.17 59.37
CA PRO A 10 -50.20 3.02 58.98
C PRO A 10 -49.87 4.50 59.17
N ASP A 11 -50.59 5.36 58.48
CA ASP A 11 -50.51 6.80 58.72
C ASP A 11 -51.23 7.16 60.04
N LYS A 12 -50.45 7.57 61.05
CA LYS A 12 -50.97 7.92 62.39
C LYS A 12 -51.95 9.08 62.36
N SER A 13 -51.88 9.98 61.37
CA SER A 13 -52.80 11.12 61.28
C SER A 13 -54.25 10.72 60.98
N LEU A 14 -54.46 9.48 60.51
CA LEU A 14 -55.76 8.96 60.13
C LEU A 14 -56.43 8.13 61.22
N ILE A 15 -55.77 7.94 62.38
CA ILE A 15 -56.20 7.06 63.48
C ILE A 15 -56.57 7.90 64.71
N HIS A 16 -57.80 7.75 65.20
CA HIS A 16 -58.32 8.39 66.40
C HIS A 16 -58.62 7.37 67.51
N GLY A 17 -58.82 7.89 68.73
CA GLY A 17 -58.91 7.09 69.94
C GLY A 17 -60.04 6.06 69.98
N ASP A 18 -61.12 6.27 69.23
CA ASP A 18 -62.33 5.45 69.17
C ASP A 18 -62.46 4.60 67.88
N ASP A 19 -61.42 4.61 67.03
CA ASP A 19 -61.47 3.94 65.73
C ASP A 19 -61.30 2.41 65.84
N LEU A 20 -61.89 1.69 64.87
CA LEU A 20 -61.67 0.27 64.66
C LEU A 20 -60.88 0.01 63.37
N MET A 21 -59.69 -0.57 63.52
CA MET A 21 -58.77 -0.86 62.42
C MET A 21 -58.85 -2.33 62.01
N LEU A 22 -58.89 -2.58 60.70
CA LEU A 22 -58.92 -3.91 60.08
C LEU A 22 -57.83 -4.02 59.02
N TRP A 23 -56.89 -4.94 59.21
CA TRP A 23 -55.89 -5.31 58.22
C TRP A 23 -56.39 -6.45 57.36
N VAL A 24 -56.33 -6.26 56.05
CA VAL A 24 -56.93 -7.14 55.06
C VAL A 24 -55.90 -7.48 53.98
N PHE A 25 -55.86 -8.73 53.52
CA PHE A 25 -54.96 -9.18 52.46
C PHE A 25 -55.71 -9.66 51.22
N GLY A 26 -55.13 -9.31 50.06
CA GLY A 26 -55.62 -9.71 48.76
C GLY A 26 -56.89 -9.00 48.31
N ASP A 27 -57.28 -9.26 47.08
CA ASP A 27 -58.52 -8.81 46.45
C ASP A 27 -59.78 -9.42 47.09
N LYS A 28 -59.65 -10.64 47.64
CA LYS A 28 -60.74 -11.35 48.34
C LYS A 28 -61.08 -10.81 49.72
N GLY A 29 -60.34 -9.83 50.23
CA GLY A 29 -60.67 -9.18 51.48
C GLY A 29 -60.42 -10.05 52.73
N ILE A 30 -59.31 -10.79 52.79
CA ILE A 30 -59.01 -11.71 53.90
C ILE A 30 -58.58 -10.92 55.13
N LEU A 31 -59.40 -10.91 56.18
CA LEU A 31 -59.05 -10.24 57.44
C LEU A 31 -57.87 -10.95 58.11
N LEU A 32 -56.77 -10.22 58.29
CA LEU A 32 -55.55 -10.67 58.94
C LEU A 32 -55.51 -10.28 60.42
N ALA A 33 -55.91 -9.06 60.74
CA ALA A 33 -55.84 -8.53 62.09
C ALA A 33 -56.87 -7.42 62.32
N LYS A 34 -57.30 -7.27 63.57
CA LYS A 34 -58.20 -6.22 64.04
C LYS A 34 -57.59 -5.56 65.28
N LEU A 35 -57.69 -4.23 65.35
CA LEU A 35 -57.36 -3.45 66.53
C LEU A 35 -58.54 -2.53 66.86
N ASP A 36 -59.01 -2.63 68.09
CA ASP A 36 -59.88 -1.63 68.70
C ASP A 36 -59.00 -0.59 69.39
N VAL A 37 -58.99 0.64 68.88
CA VAL A 37 -58.04 1.66 69.32
C VAL A 37 -58.40 2.19 70.73
N GLU A 38 -59.68 2.13 71.11
CA GLU A 38 -60.18 2.61 72.41
C GLU A 38 -59.77 1.64 73.52
N THR A 39 -60.08 0.36 73.32
CA THR A 39 -59.81 -0.69 74.31
C THR A 39 -58.38 -1.24 74.23
N LYS A 40 -57.66 -0.93 73.15
CA LYS A 40 -56.36 -1.53 72.77
C LYS A 40 -56.42 -3.03 72.57
N GLU A 41 -57.61 -3.58 72.34
CA GLU A 41 -57.79 -5.01 72.10
C GLU A 41 -57.32 -5.37 70.68
N VAL A 42 -56.36 -6.30 70.60
CA VAL A 42 -55.82 -6.84 69.34
C VAL A 42 -56.38 -8.23 69.12
N SER A 43 -56.92 -8.48 67.92
CA SER A 43 -57.27 -9.81 67.44
C SER A 43 -56.47 -10.13 66.18
N LEU A 44 -55.79 -11.26 66.17
CA LEU A 44 -55.12 -11.80 64.98
C LEU A 44 -55.96 -12.96 64.43
N TYR A 45 -56.14 -12.98 63.11
CA TYR A 45 -56.93 -14.00 62.44
C TYR A 45 -56.01 -14.89 61.61
N ASP A 46 -56.04 -16.19 61.92
CA ASP A 46 -55.38 -17.23 61.12
C ASP A 46 -56.26 -17.68 59.96
N ALA A 47 -56.88 -16.74 59.25
CA ALA A 47 -57.83 -17.02 58.17
C ALA A 47 -57.18 -17.77 57.00
N GLU A 48 -55.87 -17.60 56.79
CA GLU A 48 -55.08 -18.44 55.89
C GLU A 48 -53.88 -19.08 56.60
N GLU A 49 -53.69 -20.38 56.36
CA GLU A 49 -52.61 -21.19 56.95
C GLU A 49 -51.22 -20.58 56.72
N ARG A 50 -51.03 -19.92 55.59
CA ARG A 50 -49.77 -19.28 55.25
C ARG A 50 -49.35 -18.20 56.25
N PHE A 51 -50.26 -17.46 56.87
CA PHE A 51 -49.92 -16.39 57.82
C PHE A 51 -49.88 -16.87 59.28
N ARG A 52 -50.29 -18.11 59.54
CA ARG A 52 -50.39 -18.70 60.88
C ARG A 52 -49.10 -18.52 61.66
N GLY A 53 -49.20 -17.89 62.82
CA GLY A 53 -48.08 -17.65 63.75
C GLY A 53 -47.01 -16.68 63.25
N ARG A 54 -47.23 -15.96 62.14
CA ARG A 54 -46.25 -15.03 61.55
C ARG A 54 -46.68 -13.56 61.61
N LEU A 55 -47.92 -13.28 61.98
CA LEU A 55 -48.47 -11.93 62.10
C LEU A 55 -48.26 -11.38 63.51
N GLN A 56 -47.90 -10.11 63.60
CA GLN A 56 -47.86 -9.33 64.84
C GLN A 56 -48.50 -7.98 64.57
N LEU A 57 -49.42 -7.53 65.43
CA LEU A 57 -50.04 -6.21 65.33
C LEU A 57 -49.66 -5.37 66.55
N ASP A 58 -49.08 -4.20 66.30
CA ASP A 58 -48.71 -3.26 67.34
C ASP A 58 -49.93 -2.46 67.82
N HIS A 59 -50.32 -2.61 69.09
CA HIS A 59 -51.52 -1.99 69.66
C HIS A 59 -51.41 -0.46 69.85
N GLN A 60 -50.20 0.11 69.82
CA GLN A 60 -49.99 1.55 69.98
C GLN A 60 -50.08 2.29 68.65
N THR A 61 -49.58 1.66 67.57
CA THR A 61 -49.42 2.29 66.26
C THR A 61 -50.37 1.72 65.21
N GLY A 62 -50.88 0.51 65.40
CA GLY A 62 -51.65 -0.21 64.40
C GLY A 62 -50.81 -0.87 63.30
N SER A 63 -49.48 -0.90 63.42
CA SER A 63 -48.58 -1.49 62.43
C SER A 63 -48.64 -3.01 62.38
N LEU A 64 -48.76 -3.58 61.17
CA LEU A 64 -48.75 -5.03 60.94
C LEU A 64 -47.36 -5.51 60.54
N THR A 65 -46.77 -6.41 61.33
CA THR A 65 -45.51 -7.07 61.04
C THR A 65 -45.73 -8.51 60.60
N ILE A 66 -45.09 -8.91 59.50
CA ILE A 66 -45.09 -10.27 58.98
C ILE A 66 -43.67 -10.80 59.07
N THR A 67 -43.48 -11.87 59.85
CA THR A 67 -42.17 -12.49 60.06
C THR A 67 -41.91 -13.61 59.06
N ASN A 68 -40.63 -13.87 58.77
CA ASN A 68 -40.18 -14.95 57.89
C ASN A 68 -40.93 -14.98 56.55
N ILE A 69 -40.90 -13.85 55.83
CA ILE A 69 -41.63 -13.63 54.59
C ILE A 69 -41.20 -14.61 53.50
N ARG A 70 -42.17 -15.11 52.76
CA ARG A 70 -42.00 -16.05 51.65
C ARG A 70 -42.34 -15.35 50.34
N THR A 71 -41.87 -15.87 49.20
CA THR A 71 -42.24 -15.34 47.88
C THR A 71 -43.76 -15.31 47.69
N THR A 72 -44.46 -16.27 48.30
CA THR A 72 -45.93 -16.31 48.33
C THR A 72 -46.53 -15.10 49.04
N ASP A 73 -45.87 -14.50 50.05
CA ASP A 73 -46.30 -13.33 50.86
C ASP A 73 -46.38 -12.02 50.11
N SER A 74 -45.93 -12.03 48.86
CA SER A 74 -46.16 -10.93 47.94
C SER A 74 -47.66 -10.73 47.69
N GLY A 75 -48.10 -9.48 47.69
CA GLY A 75 -49.50 -9.14 47.44
C GLY A 75 -49.90 -7.78 48.01
N LEU A 76 -51.19 -7.46 47.86
CA LEU A 76 -51.81 -6.23 48.34
C LEU A 76 -52.31 -6.42 49.77
N TYR A 77 -51.89 -5.54 50.66
CA TYR A 77 -52.37 -5.43 52.03
C TYR A 77 -53.12 -4.10 52.16
N GLN A 78 -54.31 -4.13 52.73
CA GLN A 78 -55.19 -2.97 52.89
C GLN A 78 -55.51 -2.77 54.35
N LEU A 79 -55.48 -1.53 54.80
CA LEU A 79 -55.95 -1.13 56.11
C LEU A 79 -57.27 -0.37 55.94
N GLN A 80 -58.31 -0.84 56.64
CA GLN A 80 -59.63 -0.26 56.67
C GLN A 80 -59.91 0.29 58.06
N ILE A 81 -60.37 1.54 58.16
CA ILE A 81 -60.77 2.17 59.43
C ILE A 81 -62.28 2.39 59.40
N ARG A 82 -63.02 1.74 60.30
CA ARG A 82 -64.49 1.75 60.27
C ARG A 82 -65.04 3.14 60.60
N GLY A 83 -65.95 3.65 59.78
CA GLY A 83 -66.60 4.96 60.00
C GLY A 83 -65.90 6.14 59.31
N ARG A 84 -64.82 5.89 58.56
CA ARG A 84 -64.09 6.91 57.79
C ARG A 84 -63.91 6.47 56.34
N GLU A 85 -63.91 7.42 55.41
CA GLU A 85 -63.72 7.14 53.97
C GLU A 85 -62.24 6.93 53.56
N GLY A 86 -61.34 6.65 54.51
CA GLY A 86 -59.91 6.42 54.25
C GLY A 86 -59.53 4.94 54.16
N LEU A 87 -58.92 4.54 53.04
CA LEU A 87 -58.33 3.22 52.82
C LEU A 87 -56.82 3.36 52.54
N GLN A 88 -55.97 2.68 53.31
CA GLN A 88 -54.52 2.67 53.05
C GLN A 88 -54.10 1.33 52.44
N GLN A 89 -53.26 1.37 51.41
CA GLN A 89 -52.85 0.17 50.65
C GLN A 89 -51.33 0.04 50.60
N PHE A 90 -50.85 -1.20 50.73
CA PHE A 90 -49.43 -1.55 50.72
C PHE A 90 -49.21 -2.74 49.76
N ILE A 91 -48.24 -2.63 48.85
CA ILE A 91 -47.85 -3.73 47.97
C ILE A 91 -46.53 -4.31 48.46
N LEU A 92 -46.54 -5.58 48.85
CA LEU A 92 -45.34 -6.32 49.22
C LEU A 92 -44.87 -7.19 48.05
N THR A 93 -43.58 -7.17 47.72
CA THR A 93 -42.96 -8.09 46.74
C THR A 93 -41.74 -8.75 47.35
N VAL A 94 -41.68 -10.09 47.31
CA VAL A 94 -40.61 -10.89 47.91
C VAL A 94 -39.93 -11.73 46.83
N ASN A 95 -38.64 -11.47 46.57
CA ASN A 95 -37.83 -12.20 45.57
C ASN A 95 -36.99 -13.33 46.19
N ARG A 96 -36.73 -14.39 45.40
CA ARG A 96 -35.74 -15.44 45.71
C ARG A 96 -34.43 -15.14 44.96
N GLY A 97 -33.29 -15.09 45.66
CA GLY A 97 -31.97 -14.99 45.03
C GLY A 97 -31.48 -16.34 44.45
N LEU A 98 -30.65 -16.30 43.41
CA LEU A 98 -29.99 -17.47 42.82
C LEU A 98 -28.92 -18.05 43.76
N SER A 99 -28.76 -19.38 43.77
CA SER A 99 -27.75 -20.08 44.57
C SER A 99 -26.36 -20.07 43.92
N ALA A 100 -25.31 -20.27 44.72
CA ALA A 100 -23.94 -20.35 44.23
C ALA A 100 -23.72 -21.48 43.19
N GLY A 101 -24.44 -22.60 43.32
CA GLY A 101 -24.36 -23.71 42.37
C GLY A 101 -24.94 -23.38 41.00
N GLU A 102 -26.01 -22.58 40.94
CA GLU A 102 -26.61 -22.11 39.69
C GLU A 102 -25.67 -21.16 38.94
N ILE A 103 -25.01 -20.25 39.66
CA ILE A 103 -24.02 -19.32 39.09
C ILE A 103 -22.82 -20.11 38.53
N ALA A 104 -22.28 -21.05 39.31
CA ALA A 104 -21.16 -21.88 38.88
C ALA A 104 -21.49 -22.68 37.60
N GLY A 105 -22.71 -23.24 37.53
CA GLY A 105 -23.18 -23.96 36.34
C GLY A 105 -23.22 -23.08 35.09
N ILE A 106 -23.75 -21.85 35.20
CA ILE A 106 -23.83 -20.90 34.08
C ILE A 106 -22.42 -20.54 33.57
N VAL A 107 -21.49 -20.26 34.48
CA VAL A 107 -20.11 -19.86 34.11
C VAL A 107 -19.40 -20.99 33.35
N VAL A 108 -19.54 -22.24 33.80
CA VAL A 108 -18.92 -23.39 33.10
C VAL A 108 -19.49 -23.55 31.68
N VAL A 109 -20.80 -23.43 31.51
CA VAL A 109 -21.45 -23.51 30.19
C VAL A 109 -20.94 -22.40 29.26
N LEU A 110 -20.80 -21.17 29.76
CA LEU A 110 -20.27 -20.05 28.96
C LEU A 110 -18.81 -20.27 28.54
N ILE A 111 -17.96 -20.79 29.43
CA ILE A 111 -16.56 -21.10 29.10
C ILE A 111 -16.48 -22.19 28.02
N LEU A 112 -17.27 -23.25 28.14
CA LEU A 112 -17.31 -24.33 27.15
C LEU A 112 -17.80 -23.83 25.78
N ALA A 113 -18.84 -22.98 25.76
CA ALA A 113 -19.34 -22.37 24.54
C ALA A 113 -18.28 -21.48 23.86
N ALA A 114 -17.56 -20.66 24.64
CA ALA A 114 -16.47 -19.83 24.12
C ALA A 114 -15.31 -20.67 23.57
N ALA A 115 -14.91 -21.73 24.27
CA ALA A 115 -13.87 -22.64 23.81
C ALA A 115 -14.25 -23.35 22.51
N ALA A 116 -15.50 -23.82 22.38
CA ALA A 116 -16.00 -24.43 21.15
C ALA A 116 -16.01 -23.46 19.96
N ALA A 117 -16.43 -22.20 20.18
CA ALA A 117 -16.40 -21.17 19.15
C ALA A 117 -14.97 -20.86 18.69
N ALA A 118 -14.01 -20.76 19.61
CA ALA A 118 -12.60 -20.54 19.29
C ALA A 118 -12.01 -21.71 18.48
N ALA A 119 -12.33 -22.95 18.85
CA ALA A 119 -11.89 -24.13 18.11
C ALA A 119 -12.44 -24.17 16.67
N ALA A 120 -13.71 -23.82 16.48
CA ALA A 120 -14.32 -23.72 15.15
C ALA A 120 -13.65 -22.64 14.28
N ALA A 121 -13.37 -21.47 14.86
CA ALA A 121 -12.64 -20.40 14.16
C ALA A 121 -11.22 -20.83 13.76
N ALA A 122 -10.49 -21.49 14.67
CA ALA A 122 -9.16 -22.02 14.37
C ALA A 122 -9.19 -23.05 13.24
N ALA A 123 -10.17 -23.98 13.26
CA ALA A 123 -10.36 -24.96 12.20
C ALA A 123 -10.67 -24.30 10.84
N ALA A 124 -11.51 -23.26 10.82
CA ALA A 124 -11.80 -22.50 9.60
C ALA A 124 -10.55 -21.80 9.04
N VAL A 125 -9.75 -21.16 9.90
CA VAL A 125 -8.48 -20.52 9.51
C VAL A 125 -7.50 -21.57 8.94
N ILE A 126 -7.37 -22.72 9.59
CA ILE A 126 -6.51 -23.81 9.11
C ILE A 126 -6.99 -24.32 7.75
N TYR A 127 -8.29 -24.52 7.57
CA TYR A 127 -8.88 -24.92 6.29
C TYR A 127 -8.58 -23.92 5.18
N HIS A 128 -8.81 -22.63 5.42
CA HIS A 128 -8.53 -21.58 4.44
C HIS A 128 -7.04 -21.47 4.12
N ARG A 129 -6.15 -21.56 5.12
CA ARG A 129 -4.70 -21.59 4.91
C ARG A 129 -4.28 -22.77 4.04
N ARG A 130 -4.80 -23.97 4.31
CA ARG A 130 -4.50 -25.17 3.51
C ARG A 130 -4.99 -25.02 2.08
N LYS A 131 -6.20 -24.48 1.87
CA LYS A 131 -6.75 -24.20 0.54
C LYS A 131 -5.91 -23.17 -0.24
N ILE A 132 -5.46 -22.10 0.43
CA ILE A 132 -4.56 -21.09 -0.18
C ILE A 132 -3.22 -21.73 -0.53
N TYR A 133 -2.65 -22.55 0.35
CA TYR A 133 -1.38 -23.25 0.12
C TYR A 133 -1.44 -24.17 -1.11
N GLU A 134 -2.51 -24.94 -1.27
CA GLU A 134 -2.70 -25.80 -2.46
C GLU A 134 -2.80 -24.98 -3.75
N VAL A 135 -3.49 -23.83 -3.74
CA VAL A 135 -3.59 -22.93 -4.89
C VAL A 135 -2.24 -22.29 -5.22
N LEU A 136 -1.49 -21.83 -4.20
CA LEU A 136 -0.17 -21.22 -4.39
C LEU A 136 0.83 -22.23 -4.93
N LYS A 137 0.79 -23.48 -4.46
CA LYS A 137 1.68 -24.55 -4.97
C LYS A 137 1.47 -24.85 -6.45
N GLN A 138 0.27 -24.60 -6.98
CA GLN A 138 -0.07 -24.83 -8.39
C GLN A 138 0.03 -23.56 -9.25
N THR A 139 0.37 -22.42 -8.64
CA THR A 139 0.50 -21.13 -9.33
C THR A 139 1.96 -20.80 -9.60
N LEU A 140 2.36 -20.70 -10.87
CA LEU A 140 3.72 -20.29 -11.25
C LEU A 140 3.79 -18.77 -11.44
N SER A 141 4.80 -18.11 -10.90
CA SER A 141 5.06 -16.69 -11.17
C SER A 141 6.16 -16.53 -12.20
N VAL A 142 5.90 -15.77 -13.25
CA VAL A 142 6.90 -15.42 -14.27
C VAL A 142 7.05 -13.91 -14.27
N THR A 143 8.26 -13.43 -13.97
CA THR A 143 8.59 -12.01 -13.98
C THR A 143 9.61 -11.74 -15.07
N GLU A 144 9.33 -10.80 -15.95
CA GLU A 144 10.25 -10.45 -17.04
C GLU A 144 10.24 -8.95 -17.32
N THR A 145 11.28 -8.45 -17.97
CA THR A 145 11.34 -7.07 -18.44
C THR A 145 10.58 -6.91 -19.76
N GLY A 146 9.79 -5.84 -19.89
CA GLY A 146 9.06 -5.53 -21.14
C GLY A 146 9.97 -5.52 -22.37
N GLY A 147 9.44 -5.98 -23.50
CA GLY A 147 10.16 -6.14 -24.76
C GLY A 147 10.76 -7.52 -24.99
N LYS A 148 10.84 -8.38 -23.96
CA LYS A 148 11.28 -9.78 -24.09
C LYS A 148 10.11 -10.73 -24.29
N ASP A 149 10.39 -11.90 -24.84
CA ASP A 149 9.41 -12.98 -24.95
C ASP A 149 9.23 -13.67 -23.58
N ILE A 150 8.00 -14.01 -23.24
CA ILE A 150 7.65 -14.73 -22.01
C ILE A 150 7.07 -16.07 -22.40
N THR A 151 7.65 -17.17 -21.92
CA THR A 151 7.10 -18.51 -22.12
C THR A 151 6.52 -19.04 -20.82
N LEU A 152 5.23 -19.40 -20.87
CA LEU A 152 4.53 -20.06 -19.77
C LEU A 152 4.60 -21.56 -19.99
N GLU A 153 5.48 -22.22 -19.24
CA GLU A 153 5.75 -23.65 -19.36
C GLU A 153 4.90 -24.45 -18.35
N PRO A 154 3.97 -25.30 -18.80
CA PRO A 154 3.18 -26.15 -17.93
C PRO A 154 4.07 -27.21 -17.27
N ASN A 155 3.84 -27.48 -15.98
CA ASN A 155 4.51 -28.58 -15.29
C ASN A 155 3.66 -29.86 -15.21
N ILE A 156 2.56 -29.89 -15.98
CA ILE A 156 1.62 -31.00 -16.07
C ILE A 156 1.98 -31.88 -17.27
N LYS A 157 1.88 -33.20 -17.11
CA LYS A 157 2.02 -34.14 -18.24
C LYS A 157 0.91 -33.92 -19.25
N ILE A 158 1.29 -33.66 -20.50
CA ILE A 158 0.36 -33.44 -21.61
C ILE A 158 0.44 -34.62 -22.57
N ASN A 159 -0.72 -35.11 -23.01
CA ASN A 159 -0.86 -36.14 -24.03
C ASN A 159 -1.30 -35.52 -25.36
N LYS A 160 -1.02 -36.23 -26.46
CA LYS A 160 -1.34 -35.78 -27.81
C LYS A 160 -2.83 -35.53 -28.04
N ASP A 161 -3.70 -36.24 -27.33
CA ASP A 161 -5.16 -36.14 -27.50
C ASP A 161 -5.79 -35.07 -26.57
N ASP A 162 -4.99 -34.41 -25.72
CA ASP A 162 -5.50 -33.44 -24.76
C ASP A 162 -5.90 -32.13 -25.44
N VAL A 163 -7.04 -31.57 -25.03
CA VAL A 163 -7.45 -30.22 -25.45
C VAL A 163 -6.95 -29.21 -24.43
N MET A 164 -6.17 -28.24 -24.89
CA MET A 164 -5.58 -27.20 -24.05
C MET A 164 -6.22 -25.86 -24.35
N LYS A 165 -6.63 -25.14 -23.32
CA LYS A 165 -7.17 -23.78 -23.41
C LYS A 165 -6.38 -22.85 -22.51
N TRP A 166 -5.79 -21.83 -23.11
CA TRP A 166 -5.17 -20.74 -22.41
C TRP A 166 -6.18 -19.61 -22.22
N MET A 167 -6.35 -19.19 -20.98
CA MET A 167 -7.26 -18.13 -20.57
C MET A 167 -6.48 -17.02 -19.87
N PHE A 168 -6.90 -15.78 -20.08
CA PHE A 168 -6.36 -14.60 -19.43
C PHE A 168 -7.45 -13.92 -18.60
N GLY A 169 -7.09 -13.44 -17.41
CA GLY A 169 -8.00 -12.78 -16.47
C GLY A 169 -8.37 -13.64 -15.25
N GLU A 170 -9.24 -13.10 -14.39
CA GLU A 170 -9.65 -13.77 -13.16
C GLU A 170 -11.18 -13.88 -13.04
N GLY A 171 -11.64 -14.99 -12.47
CA GLY A 171 -13.05 -15.24 -12.21
C GLY A 171 -13.91 -15.14 -13.48
N LYS A 172 -14.98 -14.32 -13.43
CA LYS A 172 -15.94 -14.15 -14.52
C LYS A 172 -15.39 -13.36 -15.72
N GLN A 173 -14.24 -12.70 -15.58
CA GLN A 173 -13.60 -11.93 -16.66
C GLN A 173 -12.59 -12.76 -17.46
N GLN A 174 -12.47 -14.07 -17.19
CA GLN A 174 -11.60 -14.93 -17.96
C GLN A 174 -12.04 -15.03 -19.41
N THR A 175 -11.10 -14.75 -20.31
CA THR A 175 -11.29 -14.91 -21.75
C THR A 175 -10.31 -15.92 -22.30
N VAL A 176 -10.77 -16.83 -23.15
CA VAL A 176 -9.89 -17.75 -23.87
C VAL A 176 -9.07 -16.95 -24.88
N ILE A 177 -7.75 -17.03 -24.79
CA ILE A 177 -6.81 -16.32 -25.67
C ILE A 177 -6.15 -17.27 -26.67
N ALA A 178 -6.04 -18.57 -26.35
CA ALA A 178 -5.59 -19.59 -27.29
C ALA A 178 -6.18 -20.97 -26.96
N GLU A 179 -6.31 -21.83 -27.97
CA GLU A 179 -6.76 -23.22 -27.85
C GLU A 179 -5.92 -24.12 -28.74
N ILE A 180 -5.50 -25.28 -28.21
CA ILE A 180 -4.84 -26.35 -28.95
C ILE A 180 -5.76 -27.58 -28.87
N ARG A 181 -6.22 -28.07 -30.03
CA ARG A 181 -7.09 -29.25 -30.09
C ARG A 181 -6.28 -30.53 -30.27
N GLY A 182 -6.21 -31.36 -29.23
CA GLY A 182 -5.40 -32.58 -29.18
C GLY A 182 -5.45 -33.45 -30.44
N GLU A 183 -6.62 -34.05 -30.74
CA GLU A 183 -6.75 -35.01 -31.86
C GLU A 183 -6.30 -34.47 -33.23
N THR A 184 -6.43 -33.16 -33.45
CA THR A 184 -6.10 -32.53 -34.74
C THR A 184 -4.78 -31.76 -34.73
N GLY A 185 -4.22 -31.47 -33.55
CA GLY A 185 -3.11 -30.55 -33.35
C GLY A 185 -3.36 -29.12 -33.85
N LYS A 186 -4.61 -28.74 -34.14
CA LYS A 186 -4.96 -27.40 -34.62
C LYS A 186 -4.81 -26.38 -33.49
N ILE A 187 -4.16 -25.27 -33.81
CA ILE A 187 -3.94 -24.14 -32.91
C ILE A 187 -4.90 -23.01 -33.32
N PHE A 188 -5.62 -22.47 -32.35
CA PHE A 188 -6.46 -21.29 -32.49
C PHE A 188 -5.93 -20.21 -31.55
N THR A 189 -5.74 -19.00 -32.05
CA THR A 189 -5.45 -17.81 -31.25
C THR A 189 -6.61 -16.84 -31.40
N TYR A 190 -7.17 -16.40 -30.28
CA TYR A 190 -8.31 -15.49 -30.25
C TYR A 190 -7.79 -14.06 -30.12
N GLU A 191 -7.34 -13.50 -31.24
CA GLU A 191 -6.59 -12.22 -31.25
C GLU A 191 -7.37 -11.00 -30.77
N PHE A 192 -8.70 -11.06 -30.79
CA PHE A 192 -9.60 -10.00 -30.31
C PHE A 192 -10.10 -10.24 -28.87
N ALA A 193 -9.72 -11.37 -28.25
CA ALA A 193 -10.01 -11.62 -26.85
C ALA A 193 -9.16 -10.71 -25.94
N ALA A 194 -9.59 -10.54 -24.69
CA ALA A 194 -8.93 -9.69 -23.69
C ALA A 194 -8.53 -8.33 -24.29
N ASP A 195 -9.50 -7.55 -24.79
CA ASP A 195 -9.33 -6.23 -25.44
C ASP A 195 -8.35 -6.14 -26.63
N GLY A 196 -7.91 -7.27 -27.18
CA GLY A 196 -7.01 -7.30 -28.32
C GLY A 196 -5.53 -7.11 -27.97
N ARG A 197 -5.16 -7.00 -26.69
CA ARG A 197 -3.77 -6.82 -26.24
C ARG A 197 -2.79 -7.90 -26.72
N PHE A 198 -3.31 -9.08 -27.08
CA PHE A 198 -2.52 -10.25 -27.51
C PHE A 198 -2.40 -10.41 -29.03
N ARG A 199 -3.00 -9.53 -29.82
CA ARG A 199 -3.04 -9.62 -31.29
C ARG A 199 -1.65 -9.74 -31.91
N GLY A 200 -1.41 -10.83 -32.66
CA GLY A 200 -0.14 -11.16 -33.29
C GLY A 200 1.01 -11.53 -32.35
N ARG A 201 0.75 -11.82 -31.07
CA ARG A 201 1.82 -12.06 -30.05
C ARG A 201 1.83 -13.46 -29.46
N LEU A 202 0.71 -14.18 -29.54
CA LEU A 202 0.60 -15.51 -28.95
C LEU A 202 1.23 -16.54 -29.87
N MET A 203 2.11 -17.35 -29.31
CA MET A 203 2.70 -18.50 -29.96
C MET A 203 2.51 -19.72 -29.05
N PRO A 204 1.37 -20.43 -29.17
CA PRO A 204 1.15 -21.68 -28.46
C PRO A 204 2.00 -22.80 -29.04
N ASP A 205 2.59 -23.63 -28.19
CA ASP A 205 3.35 -24.82 -28.56
C ASP A 205 2.48 -26.05 -28.34
N LYS A 206 2.13 -26.76 -29.41
CA LYS A 206 1.30 -27.97 -29.35
C LYS A 206 2.01 -29.19 -28.73
N THR A 207 3.33 -29.20 -28.68
CA THR A 207 4.15 -30.30 -28.18
C THR A 207 4.31 -30.22 -26.67
N THR A 208 4.56 -29.01 -26.16
CA THR A 208 4.77 -28.75 -24.72
C THR A 208 3.55 -28.18 -24.02
N GLY A 209 2.53 -27.74 -24.76
CA GLY A 209 1.38 -26.98 -24.24
C GLY A 209 1.72 -25.56 -23.78
N SER A 210 2.97 -25.14 -23.95
CA SER A 210 3.43 -23.84 -23.51
C SER A 210 2.81 -22.71 -24.31
N LEU A 211 2.71 -21.54 -23.68
CA LEU A 211 2.29 -20.32 -24.36
C LEU A 211 3.42 -19.30 -24.31
N THR A 212 3.95 -18.94 -25.47
CA THR A 212 4.88 -17.81 -25.59
C THR A 212 4.12 -16.54 -25.95
N ILE A 213 4.35 -15.47 -25.18
CA ILE A 213 3.90 -14.12 -25.44
C ILE A 213 5.10 -13.34 -25.98
N ARG A 214 5.09 -13.02 -27.27
CA ARG A 214 6.18 -12.31 -27.92
C ARG A 214 6.18 -10.82 -27.62
N ASN A 215 7.37 -10.25 -27.41
CA ASN A 215 7.57 -8.82 -27.13
C ASN A 215 6.56 -8.34 -26.06
N SER A 216 6.72 -8.90 -24.86
CA SER A 216 5.80 -8.73 -23.73
C SER A 216 5.74 -7.29 -23.22
N ARG A 217 4.61 -6.91 -22.63
CA ARG A 217 4.29 -5.56 -22.16
C ARG A 217 3.66 -5.61 -20.79
N THR A 218 3.68 -4.48 -20.07
CA THR A 218 2.96 -4.32 -18.80
C THR A 218 1.47 -4.71 -18.93
N ALA A 219 0.84 -4.42 -20.07
CA ALA A 219 -0.54 -4.83 -20.39
C ALA A 219 -0.77 -6.36 -20.47
N HIS A 220 0.29 -7.15 -20.70
CA HIS A 220 0.25 -8.62 -20.65
C HIS A 220 0.45 -9.16 -19.24
N SER A 221 0.68 -8.31 -18.25
CA SER A 221 0.72 -8.75 -16.85
C SER A 221 -0.67 -9.20 -16.40
N GLY A 222 -0.70 -10.13 -15.47
CA GLY A 222 -1.92 -10.61 -14.85
C GLY A 222 -1.99 -12.13 -14.77
N PRO A 223 -3.14 -12.64 -14.31
CA PRO A 223 -3.36 -14.07 -14.15
C PRO A 223 -3.68 -14.74 -15.48
N TYR A 224 -3.03 -15.88 -15.70
CA TYR A 224 -3.29 -16.80 -16.79
C TYR A 224 -3.73 -18.14 -16.21
N THR A 225 -4.60 -18.84 -16.92
CA THR A 225 -5.01 -20.19 -16.56
C THR A 225 -4.91 -21.08 -17.79
N LEU A 226 -4.12 -22.14 -17.68
CA LEU A 226 -4.14 -23.25 -18.62
C LEU A 226 -5.16 -24.27 -18.12
N GLN A 227 -6.14 -24.61 -18.94
CA GLN A 227 -7.04 -25.74 -18.71
C GLN A 227 -6.70 -26.85 -19.70
N ILE A 228 -6.50 -28.06 -19.18
CA ILE A 228 -6.22 -29.26 -19.96
C ILE A 228 -7.41 -30.21 -19.77
N ILE A 229 -8.04 -30.61 -20.87
CA ILE A 229 -9.18 -31.53 -20.89
C ILE A 229 -8.70 -32.84 -21.50
N SER A 230 -8.66 -33.87 -20.66
CA SER A 230 -8.20 -35.22 -20.99
C SER A 230 -9.31 -36.24 -20.75
N ARG A 231 -9.13 -37.48 -21.24
CA ARG A 231 -10.05 -38.60 -20.96
C ARG A 231 -10.19 -38.91 -19.46
N SER A 232 -9.13 -38.69 -18.70
CA SER A 232 -9.09 -38.90 -17.24
C SER A 232 -9.71 -37.77 -16.43
N GLY A 233 -10.10 -36.66 -17.07
CA GLY A 233 -10.69 -35.49 -16.41
C GLY A 233 -10.06 -34.18 -16.87
N ALA A 234 -10.55 -33.08 -16.30
CA ALA A 234 -10.01 -31.74 -16.52
C ALA A 234 -9.02 -31.35 -15.42
N SER A 235 -7.87 -30.81 -15.81
CA SER A 235 -6.89 -30.21 -14.89
C SER A 235 -6.67 -28.74 -15.24
N GLN A 236 -6.18 -27.97 -14.28
CA GLN A 236 -5.88 -26.56 -14.46
C GLN A 236 -4.54 -26.21 -13.82
N GLN A 237 -3.83 -25.27 -14.45
CA GLN A 237 -2.63 -24.64 -13.92
C GLN A 237 -2.76 -23.13 -14.03
N ARG A 238 -2.38 -22.40 -12.98
CA ARG A 238 -2.40 -20.94 -12.96
C ARG A 238 -0.99 -20.39 -13.11
N PHE A 239 -0.89 -19.26 -13.80
CA PHE A 239 0.33 -18.47 -13.89
C PHE A 239 0.03 -17.03 -13.51
N ILE A 240 0.95 -16.37 -12.83
CA ILE A 240 0.94 -14.92 -12.61
C ILE A 240 2.10 -14.35 -13.40
N VAL A 241 1.80 -13.54 -14.40
CA VAL A 241 2.82 -12.88 -15.21
C VAL A 241 2.96 -11.45 -14.72
N THR A 242 4.20 -11.03 -14.43
CA THR A 242 4.55 -9.66 -14.11
C THR A 242 5.54 -9.16 -15.14
N VAL A 243 5.14 -8.19 -15.95
CA VAL A 243 6.03 -7.55 -16.92
C VAL A 243 6.43 -6.19 -16.38
N ASN A 244 7.70 -6.02 -16.04
CA ASN A 244 8.23 -4.76 -15.52
C ASN A 244 8.42 -3.76 -16.66
N GLU A 245 8.16 -2.49 -16.35
CA GLU A 245 8.43 -1.40 -17.29
C GLU A 245 9.93 -1.33 -17.62
N LYS A 246 10.26 -1.23 -18.91
CA LYS A 246 11.62 -1.11 -19.40
C LYS A 246 11.92 0.34 -19.77
N VAL A 247 12.97 0.91 -19.17
CA VAL A 247 13.53 2.21 -19.57
C VAL A 247 14.87 1.94 -20.26
N GLU A 248 14.99 2.32 -21.53
CA GLU A 248 16.23 2.16 -22.29
C GLU A 248 17.18 3.33 -22.02
N VAL A 249 18.30 3.10 -21.35
CA VAL A 249 19.29 4.15 -21.08
C VAL A 249 20.18 4.37 -22.31
N LYS A 250 20.28 5.60 -22.78
CA LYS A 250 21.17 6.04 -23.86
C LYS A 250 22.18 7.04 -23.32
N SER A 251 23.44 6.62 -23.26
CA SER A 251 24.56 7.51 -22.93
C SER A 251 25.13 8.10 -24.21
N VAL A 252 25.17 9.43 -24.30
CA VAL A 252 25.65 10.16 -25.48
C VAL A 252 26.68 11.20 -25.04
N LYS A 253 27.72 11.44 -25.85
CA LYS A 253 28.67 12.51 -25.53
C LYS A 253 28.01 13.86 -25.78
N TYR A 254 28.54 14.87 -25.08
CA TYR A 254 28.14 16.24 -25.32
C TYR A 254 28.38 16.65 -26.79
N ARG A 255 27.42 17.35 -27.42
CA ARG A 255 27.36 17.75 -28.84
C ARG A 255 27.20 16.61 -29.86
N ASP A 256 27.23 15.36 -29.42
CA ASP A 256 26.91 14.24 -30.30
C ASP A 256 25.39 14.13 -30.54
N SER A 257 25.01 13.25 -31.46
CA SER A 257 23.61 12.93 -31.74
C SER A 257 23.23 11.60 -31.08
N VAL A 258 22.01 11.52 -30.57
CA VAL A 258 21.41 10.27 -30.07
C VAL A 258 20.23 9.90 -30.95
N THR A 259 20.09 8.61 -31.26
CA THR A 259 18.91 8.08 -31.99
C THR A 259 18.14 7.12 -31.09
N LEU A 260 16.89 7.46 -30.84
CA LEU A 260 15.92 6.67 -30.09
C LEU A 260 15.10 5.86 -31.09
N LYS A 261 15.18 4.53 -30.99
CA LYS A 261 14.57 3.62 -31.97
C LYS A 261 13.35 2.90 -31.38
N PRO A 262 12.20 2.92 -32.06
CA PRO A 262 11.09 2.02 -31.72
C PRO A 262 11.52 0.55 -31.88
N ASP A 263 10.76 -0.36 -31.26
CA ASP A 263 10.89 -1.81 -31.49
C ASP A 263 10.23 -2.18 -32.85
N PRO A 264 10.58 -3.31 -33.51
CA PRO A 264 10.49 -3.42 -34.97
C PRO A 264 9.08 -3.37 -35.59
N GLU A 265 9.11 -2.92 -36.86
CA GLU A 265 8.07 -2.65 -37.87
C GLU A 265 6.72 -2.08 -37.39
N ILE A 266 6.70 -0.74 -37.40
CA ILE A 266 5.53 0.11 -37.45
C ILE A 266 4.63 -0.34 -38.61
N GLN A 267 3.35 -0.59 -38.32
CA GLN A 267 2.36 -0.80 -39.37
C GLN A 267 1.82 0.53 -39.89
N ARG A 268 1.37 0.57 -41.15
CA ARG A 268 0.94 1.81 -41.84
C ARG A 268 -0.21 2.57 -41.17
N ASP A 269 -0.94 1.93 -40.24
CA ASP A 269 -2.07 2.51 -39.49
C ASP A 269 -1.68 3.10 -38.11
N GLU A 270 -0.40 3.14 -37.77
CA GLU A 270 0.06 3.54 -36.43
C GLU A 270 0.41 5.05 -36.37
N GLN A 271 -0.08 5.72 -35.32
CA GLN A 271 0.38 7.06 -34.95
C GLN A 271 1.48 6.93 -33.89
N MET A 272 2.57 7.65 -34.07
CA MET A 272 3.65 7.76 -33.10
C MET A 272 3.75 9.16 -32.53
N LEU A 273 3.91 9.24 -31.22
CA LEU A 273 4.10 10.49 -30.48
C LEU A 273 5.37 10.37 -29.65
N TRP A 274 6.33 11.26 -29.89
CA TRP A 274 7.52 11.42 -29.07
C TRP A 274 7.32 12.55 -28.08
N MET A 275 7.50 12.25 -26.81
CA MET A 275 7.34 13.20 -25.71
C MET A 275 8.62 13.29 -24.88
N PHE A 276 8.83 14.44 -24.24
CA PHE A 276 10.00 14.74 -23.43
C PHE A 276 9.62 15.29 -22.04
N GLY A 277 10.42 14.92 -21.04
CA GLY A 277 10.31 15.46 -19.68
C GLY A 277 9.17 14.87 -18.85
N GLU A 278 9.00 15.41 -17.64
CA GLU A 278 7.93 14.97 -16.72
C GLU A 278 6.53 15.44 -17.15
N GLN A 279 6.46 16.52 -17.93
CA GLN A 279 5.21 17.07 -18.45
C GLN A 279 4.73 16.36 -19.72
N ASP A 280 5.49 15.37 -20.22
CA ASP A 280 5.21 14.65 -21.46
C ASP A 280 5.01 15.62 -22.65
N ASP A 281 5.88 16.63 -22.77
CA ASP A 281 5.82 17.63 -23.85
C ASP A 281 5.98 16.95 -25.21
N LEU A 282 5.01 17.08 -26.11
CA LEU A 282 5.07 16.51 -27.46
C LEU A 282 6.13 17.24 -28.28
N ILE A 283 7.18 16.52 -28.68
CA ILE A 283 8.32 17.07 -29.44
C ILE A 283 8.34 16.59 -30.89
N ALA A 284 7.74 15.46 -31.22
CA ALA A 284 7.61 14.98 -32.60
C ALA A 284 6.46 13.98 -32.75
N GLN A 285 5.89 13.86 -33.94
CA GLN A 285 4.93 12.82 -34.26
C GLN A 285 5.04 12.28 -35.69
N VAL A 286 4.64 11.02 -35.85
CA VAL A 286 4.33 10.42 -37.15
C VAL A 286 2.85 10.09 -37.18
N LYS A 287 2.11 10.58 -38.17
CA LYS A 287 0.69 10.27 -38.34
C LYS A 287 0.37 10.09 -39.82
N ALA A 288 -0.13 8.92 -40.21
CA ALA A 288 -0.50 8.61 -41.59
C ALA A 288 0.62 8.89 -42.61
N GLY A 289 1.88 8.59 -42.25
CA GLY A 289 3.06 8.87 -43.07
C GLY A 289 3.52 10.33 -43.07
N THR A 290 2.82 11.24 -42.38
CA THR A 290 3.30 12.62 -42.21
C THR A 290 4.14 12.71 -40.95
N VAL A 291 5.33 13.30 -41.07
CA VAL A 291 6.24 13.61 -39.97
C VAL A 291 6.07 15.08 -39.58
N GLU A 292 5.87 15.33 -38.29
CA GLU A 292 5.84 16.68 -37.71
C GLU A 292 6.82 16.73 -36.53
N THR A 293 7.62 17.80 -36.44
CA THR A 293 8.45 18.10 -35.27
C THR A 293 7.99 19.42 -34.65
N TYR A 294 8.01 19.49 -33.33
CA TYR A 294 7.60 20.63 -32.53
C TYR A 294 8.82 21.16 -31.81
N ASP A 295 9.75 21.76 -32.56
CA ASP A 295 11.03 22.16 -32.03
C ASP A 295 10.94 23.34 -31.04
N ASP A 296 9.81 24.05 -31.02
CA ASP A 296 9.44 25.11 -30.08
C ASP A 296 8.81 24.59 -28.77
N ALA A 297 8.48 23.31 -28.69
CA ALA A 297 8.02 22.66 -27.47
C ALA A 297 9.12 22.58 -26.40
N ALA A 298 8.75 22.21 -25.17
CA ALA A 298 9.67 22.03 -24.04
C ALA A 298 10.58 23.25 -23.78
N GLY A 299 10.05 24.47 -23.92
CA GLY A 299 10.81 25.71 -23.74
C GLY A 299 11.78 26.02 -24.89
N GLU A 300 11.46 25.58 -26.12
CA GLU A 300 12.23 25.82 -27.34
C GLU A 300 13.65 25.21 -27.37
N ILE A 301 13.96 24.30 -26.44
CA ILE A 301 15.31 23.72 -26.33
C ILE A 301 15.68 22.91 -27.58
N PHE A 302 14.68 22.35 -28.27
CA PHE A 302 14.86 21.46 -29.42
C PHE A 302 14.96 22.17 -30.79
N ARG A 303 14.95 23.52 -30.83
CA ARG A 303 14.97 24.33 -32.07
C ARG A 303 16.06 23.87 -33.06
N GLY A 304 15.65 23.27 -34.18
CA GLY A 304 16.53 22.82 -35.26
C GLY A 304 17.35 21.57 -34.95
N ARG A 305 17.00 20.82 -33.90
CA ARG A 305 17.76 19.66 -33.40
C ARG A 305 17.08 18.32 -33.62
N LEU A 306 15.79 18.30 -33.95
CA LEU A 306 15.02 17.08 -34.11
C LEU A 306 15.04 16.61 -35.56
N LYS A 307 15.26 15.31 -35.75
CA LYS A 307 15.07 14.62 -37.03
C LYS A 307 14.27 13.36 -36.77
N LEU A 308 13.08 13.26 -37.35
CA LEU A 308 12.22 12.09 -37.22
C LEU A 308 12.18 11.34 -38.55
N ASP A 309 12.53 10.06 -38.52
CA ASP A 309 12.53 9.20 -39.70
C ASP A 309 11.11 8.70 -40.00
N GLU A 310 10.58 9.02 -41.18
CA GLU A 310 9.20 8.70 -41.58
C GLU A 310 8.94 7.18 -41.67
N THR A 311 9.94 6.40 -42.09
CA THR A 311 9.77 4.96 -42.35
C THR A 311 9.84 4.15 -41.06
N THR A 312 10.76 4.51 -40.17
CA THR A 312 11.07 3.77 -38.95
C THR A 312 10.51 4.41 -37.70
N GLY A 313 10.03 5.66 -37.74
CA GLY A 313 9.59 6.41 -36.56
C GLY A 313 10.72 6.72 -35.56
N SER A 314 11.98 6.52 -35.95
CA SER A 314 13.14 6.78 -35.11
C SER A 314 13.36 8.27 -34.93
N LEU A 315 13.51 8.72 -33.69
CA LEU A 315 13.82 10.12 -33.37
C LEU A 315 15.32 10.28 -33.14
N THR A 316 15.96 11.10 -33.95
CA THR A 316 17.33 11.57 -33.74
C THR A 316 17.30 12.98 -33.16
N ILE A 317 17.95 13.16 -32.01
CA ILE A 317 18.24 14.48 -31.46
C ILE A 317 19.72 14.76 -31.70
N THR A 318 19.99 15.83 -32.44
CA THR A 318 21.36 16.26 -32.77
C THR A 318 21.88 17.27 -31.77
N ASP A 319 23.20 17.38 -31.65
CA ASP A 319 23.86 18.45 -30.89
C ASP A 319 23.41 18.46 -29.41
N ILE A 320 23.41 17.28 -28.77
CA ILE A 320 22.88 17.09 -27.41
C ILE A 320 23.64 17.94 -26.38
N THR A 321 22.88 18.62 -25.53
CA THR A 321 23.35 19.37 -24.35
C THR A 321 22.66 18.85 -23.08
N PRO A 322 23.09 19.24 -21.86
CA PRO A 322 22.42 18.83 -20.63
C PRO A 322 20.92 19.12 -20.58
N GLU A 323 20.44 20.17 -21.24
CA GLU A 323 19.01 20.54 -21.31
C GLU A 323 18.18 19.48 -22.05
N HIS A 324 18.80 18.71 -22.95
CA HIS A 324 18.17 17.63 -23.69
C HIS A 324 18.26 16.28 -22.97
N THR A 325 18.86 16.22 -21.78
CA THR A 325 18.94 14.98 -21.00
C THR A 325 17.66 14.77 -20.20
N GLY A 326 17.31 13.51 -19.95
CA GLY A 326 16.11 13.16 -19.21
C GLY A 326 15.30 12.06 -19.86
N LEU A 327 14.05 11.95 -19.40
CA LEU A 327 13.12 10.92 -19.84
C LEU A 327 12.46 11.33 -21.17
N TYR A 328 12.51 10.41 -22.11
CA TYR A 328 11.76 10.46 -23.37
C TYR A 328 10.74 9.33 -23.37
N LYS A 329 9.54 9.61 -23.86
CA LYS A 329 8.44 8.65 -23.95
C LYS A 329 7.95 8.58 -25.38
N LEU A 330 7.94 7.38 -25.95
CA LEU A 330 7.33 7.09 -27.24
C LEU A 330 5.97 6.44 -27.00
N LEU A 331 4.92 7.05 -27.52
CA LEU A 331 3.58 6.49 -27.61
C LEU A 331 3.32 5.98 -29.03
N THR A 332 2.91 4.73 -29.17
CA THR A 332 2.43 4.17 -30.45
C THR A 332 0.97 3.81 -30.31
N ILE A 333 0.11 4.49 -31.05
CA ILE A 333 -1.34 4.32 -31.02
C ILE A 333 -1.75 3.57 -32.28
N SER A 334 -2.47 2.48 -32.11
CA SER A 334 -2.93 1.63 -33.21
C SER A 334 -4.30 1.05 -32.90
N SER A 335 -4.89 0.38 -33.90
CA SER A 335 -6.07 -0.48 -33.69
C SER A 335 -5.84 -1.63 -32.69
N ARG A 336 -4.57 -1.91 -32.34
CA ARG A 336 -4.15 -2.95 -31.38
C ARG A 336 -3.94 -2.42 -29.97
N GLY A 337 -4.22 -1.13 -29.74
CA GLY A 337 -4.02 -0.44 -28.47
C GLY A 337 -2.84 0.54 -28.47
N ILE A 338 -2.50 1.03 -27.27
CA ILE A 338 -1.46 2.04 -27.03
C ILE A 338 -0.21 1.37 -26.47
N LEU A 339 0.94 1.69 -27.05
CA LEU A 339 2.26 1.22 -26.62
C LEU A 339 3.03 2.38 -26.04
N ILE A 340 3.74 2.12 -24.94
CA ILE A 340 4.60 3.11 -24.30
C ILE A 340 6.01 2.52 -24.21
N LYS A 341 6.99 3.21 -24.79
CA LYS A 341 8.41 2.90 -24.65
C LYS A 341 9.12 4.10 -24.04
N LYS A 342 9.95 3.87 -23.03
CA LYS A 342 10.67 4.92 -22.31
C LYS A 342 12.16 4.84 -22.60
N PHE A 343 12.79 5.99 -22.79
CA PHE A 343 14.24 6.14 -22.92
C PHE A 343 14.75 7.15 -21.90
N MET A 344 15.89 6.87 -21.30
CA MET A 344 16.61 7.84 -20.48
C MET A 344 17.86 8.28 -21.23
N VAL A 345 17.87 9.52 -21.72
CA VAL A 345 19.05 10.08 -22.37
C VAL A 345 19.90 10.77 -21.32
N SER A 346 21.19 10.40 -21.27
CA SER A 346 22.13 10.97 -20.32
C SER A 346 23.46 11.31 -20.98
N ILE A 347 24.09 12.38 -20.50
CA ILE A 347 25.51 12.63 -20.77
C ILE A 347 26.28 11.97 -19.62
N PRO A 348 27.20 11.02 -19.90
CA PRO A 348 27.87 10.27 -18.86
C PRO A 348 28.71 11.17 -17.94
N LEU A 349 28.50 11.02 -16.63
CA LEU A 349 29.29 11.66 -15.58
C LEU A 349 30.70 11.08 -15.56
N ARG A 350 31.72 11.94 -15.55
CA ARG A 350 33.09 11.50 -15.28
C ARG A 350 33.29 11.41 -13.76
N THR A 351 33.41 10.19 -13.26
CA THR A 351 33.71 9.96 -11.85
C THR A 351 35.21 10.11 -11.62
N VAL A 352 35.59 11.01 -10.72
CA VAL A 352 36.97 11.21 -10.29
C VAL A 352 37.05 10.81 -8.82
N ARG A 353 37.99 9.92 -8.49
CA ARG A 353 38.21 9.49 -7.11
C ARG A 353 39.21 10.43 -6.45
N MET A 354 38.94 10.74 -5.20
CA MET A 354 39.68 11.71 -4.40
C MET A 354 40.16 11.06 -3.12
N THR A 355 41.43 11.32 -2.79
CA THR A 355 42.03 10.98 -1.49
C THR A 355 42.19 12.28 -0.71
N ALA A 356 41.78 12.28 0.56
CA ALA A 356 41.93 13.47 1.40
C ALA A 356 43.41 13.89 1.50
N GLY A 357 43.68 15.19 1.33
CA GLY A 357 45.02 15.76 1.29
C GLY A 357 45.64 15.82 -0.12
N GLU A 358 45.16 15.03 -1.08
CA GLU A 358 45.68 15.03 -2.44
C GLU A 358 44.98 16.09 -3.32
N SER A 359 45.60 16.44 -4.44
CA SER A 359 44.97 17.28 -5.45
C SER A 359 44.08 16.46 -6.38
N VAL A 360 42.94 17.02 -6.78
CA VAL A 360 42.02 16.42 -7.75
C VAL A 360 41.97 17.27 -9.00
N ASP A 361 42.30 16.68 -10.14
CA ASP A 361 42.26 17.35 -11.44
C ASP A 361 40.97 17.01 -12.21
N LEU A 362 40.25 18.05 -12.61
CA LEU A 362 39.08 18.00 -13.48
C LEU A 362 39.43 18.63 -14.82
N TYR A 363 39.60 17.79 -15.84
CA TYR A 363 40.10 18.20 -17.14
C TYR A 363 38.98 18.74 -18.05
N THR A 364 39.23 19.83 -18.76
CA THR A 364 38.34 20.33 -19.83
C THR A 364 38.51 19.56 -21.14
N TYR A 365 39.64 18.85 -21.28
CA TYR A 365 40.09 18.19 -22.52
C TYR A 365 40.14 19.14 -23.73
N HIS A 366 40.20 20.45 -23.51
CA HIS A 366 40.39 21.45 -24.55
C HIS A 366 41.89 21.74 -24.73
N PRO A 367 42.42 21.75 -25.97
CA PRO A 367 43.85 21.93 -26.20
C PRO A 367 44.33 23.35 -25.87
N LYS A 368 43.46 24.36 -26.05
CA LYS A 368 43.72 25.76 -25.72
C LYS A 368 42.42 26.59 -25.69
N ILE A 369 42.32 27.53 -24.75
CA ILE A 369 41.30 28.58 -24.66
C ILE A 369 41.58 29.65 -25.73
N GLU A 370 40.60 29.97 -26.57
CA GLU A 370 40.66 31.07 -27.55
C GLU A 370 40.34 32.42 -26.89
N ARG A 371 40.62 33.54 -27.57
CA ARG A 371 40.54 34.89 -26.98
C ARG A 371 39.14 35.22 -26.44
N ASP A 372 38.10 34.70 -27.08
CA ASP A 372 36.70 34.99 -26.74
C ASP A 372 36.04 33.86 -25.93
N ASP A 373 36.80 32.85 -25.52
CA ASP A 373 36.29 31.72 -24.76
C ASP A 373 36.12 32.09 -23.28
N VAL A 374 34.98 31.67 -22.70
CA VAL A 374 34.68 31.82 -21.27
C VAL A 374 34.48 30.46 -20.65
N ILE A 375 35.21 30.14 -19.60
CA ILE A 375 35.07 28.86 -18.87
C ILE A 375 34.51 29.12 -17.49
N GLU A 376 33.44 28.42 -17.13
CA GLU A 376 32.80 28.46 -15.84
C GLU A 376 32.79 27.06 -15.21
N TRP A 377 33.30 26.96 -13.99
CA TRP A 377 33.14 25.79 -13.13
C TRP A 377 32.11 26.08 -12.04
N ARG A 378 31.19 25.15 -11.85
CA ARG A 378 30.09 25.23 -10.88
C ARG A 378 30.03 23.98 -10.02
N PHE A 379 29.59 24.11 -8.78
CA PHE A 379 29.55 23.03 -7.80
C PHE A 379 28.20 22.90 -7.10
N GLY A 380 27.81 21.65 -6.82
CA GLY A 380 26.67 21.32 -5.98
C GLY A 380 25.30 21.44 -6.66
N ALA A 381 24.25 21.14 -5.91
CA ALA A 381 22.86 21.20 -6.38
C ALA A 381 22.43 22.63 -6.74
N GLU A 382 22.92 23.61 -5.99
CA GLU A 382 22.65 25.05 -6.19
C GLU A 382 23.38 25.65 -7.40
N ASN A 383 24.25 24.88 -8.06
CA ASN A 383 24.97 25.28 -9.26
C ASN A 383 25.84 26.54 -9.08
N SER A 384 26.42 26.69 -7.88
CA SER A 384 27.19 27.86 -7.47
C SER A 384 28.49 27.97 -8.26
N LEU A 385 28.79 29.15 -8.77
CA LEU A 385 30.03 29.42 -9.52
C LEU A 385 31.23 29.33 -8.56
N ILE A 386 32.20 28.48 -8.89
CA ILE A 386 33.40 28.26 -8.10
C ILE A 386 34.67 28.73 -8.82
N ALA A 387 34.64 28.86 -10.15
CA ALA A 387 35.72 29.49 -10.88
C ALA A 387 35.29 29.96 -12.27
N GLU A 388 35.92 31.03 -12.74
CA GLU A 388 35.76 31.54 -14.09
C GLU A 388 37.12 31.82 -14.75
N VAL A 389 37.23 31.56 -16.05
CA VAL A 389 38.36 31.97 -16.90
C VAL A 389 37.84 32.77 -18.09
N ARG A 390 38.36 33.99 -18.26
CA ARG A 390 38.04 34.88 -19.38
C ARG A 390 39.29 35.68 -19.76
N GLU A 391 39.66 35.71 -21.04
CA GLU A 391 40.71 36.59 -21.57
C GLU A 391 42.04 36.58 -20.76
N GLY A 392 42.45 35.41 -20.24
CA GLY A 392 43.67 35.25 -19.44
C GLY A 392 43.57 35.65 -17.95
N THR A 393 42.41 36.19 -17.56
CA THR A 393 41.99 36.39 -16.17
C THR A 393 41.42 35.09 -15.62
N VAL A 394 41.81 34.74 -14.40
CA VAL A 394 41.32 33.58 -13.66
C VAL A 394 40.78 34.09 -12.34
N GLU A 395 39.49 33.87 -12.12
CA GLU A 395 38.80 34.27 -10.89
C GLU A 395 38.30 33.00 -10.18
N PRO A 396 39.06 32.44 -9.22
CA PRO A 396 38.53 31.43 -8.34
C PRO A 396 37.61 32.09 -7.33
N TYR A 397 36.49 31.44 -7.04
CA TYR A 397 35.53 31.86 -6.03
C TYR A 397 35.58 30.90 -4.84
N ASP A 398 35.39 31.43 -3.64
CA ASP A 398 35.40 30.61 -2.41
C ASP A 398 34.22 29.61 -2.36
N GLY A 399 33.21 29.79 -3.24
CA GLY A 399 32.00 28.98 -3.34
C GLY A 399 31.04 29.16 -2.15
N PRO A 400 29.89 28.45 -2.16
CA PRO A 400 28.93 28.50 -1.06
C PRO A 400 29.59 27.93 0.20
N ASP A 401 29.53 28.69 1.29
CA ASP A 401 30.14 28.42 2.60
C ASP A 401 31.67 28.59 2.68
N GLY A 402 32.32 29.08 1.62
CA GLY A 402 33.75 29.35 1.62
C GLY A 402 34.66 28.11 1.56
N ARG A 403 34.10 26.93 1.32
CA ARG A 403 34.80 25.63 1.30
C ARG A 403 35.96 25.55 0.29
N PHE A 404 35.89 26.34 -0.79
CA PHE A 404 36.93 26.36 -1.83
C PHE A 404 37.99 27.44 -1.62
N ARG A 405 37.91 28.22 -0.53
CA ARG A 405 38.81 29.34 -0.25
C ARG A 405 40.28 28.92 -0.27
N GLY A 406 41.03 29.46 -1.22
CA GLY A 406 42.46 29.19 -1.41
C GLY A 406 42.79 27.76 -1.87
N ARG A 407 41.79 26.97 -2.27
CA ARG A 407 41.95 25.56 -2.67
C ARG A 407 41.79 25.32 -4.16
N LEU A 408 41.35 26.28 -4.95
CA LEU A 408 41.18 26.10 -6.39
C LEU A 408 42.35 26.68 -7.17
N LYS A 409 42.83 25.91 -8.14
CA LYS A 409 43.83 26.34 -9.12
C LYS A 409 43.29 26.02 -10.50
N LEU A 410 43.32 27.02 -11.40
CA LEU A 410 42.90 26.82 -12.78
C LEU A 410 44.08 26.97 -13.74
N ASN A 411 44.08 26.14 -14.78
CA ASN A 411 45.01 26.26 -15.88
C ASN A 411 44.54 27.37 -16.84
N LYS A 412 45.34 28.42 -17.02
CA LYS A 412 45.04 29.58 -17.89
C LYS A 412 44.97 29.24 -19.38
N THR A 413 45.58 28.13 -19.79
CA THR A 413 45.68 27.72 -21.19
C THR A 413 44.56 26.75 -21.56
N THR A 414 44.21 25.81 -20.67
CA THR A 414 43.21 24.75 -20.96
C THR A 414 41.88 24.97 -20.24
N GLY A 415 41.89 25.64 -19.09
CA GLY A 415 40.71 25.81 -18.23
C GLY A 415 40.49 24.68 -17.23
N ASP A 416 41.44 23.74 -17.14
CA ASP A 416 41.39 22.62 -16.21
C ASP A 416 41.36 23.13 -14.77
N LEU A 417 40.52 22.51 -13.95
CA LEU A 417 40.35 22.84 -12.54
C LEU A 417 41.07 21.81 -11.68
N THR A 418 41.99 22.27 -10.84
CA THR A 418 42.62 21.48 -9.80
C THR A 418 42.09 21.93 -8.44
N ILE A 419 41.56 20.99 -7.66
CA ILE A 419 41.21 21.17 -6.25
C ILE A 419 42.42 20.73 -5.43
N LEU A 420 43.05 21.65 -4.72
CA LEU A 420 44.23 21.45 -3.89
C LEU A 420 43.85 21.01 -2.47
N ASN A 421 44.67 20.14 -1.88
CA ASN A 421 44.50 19.67 -0.50
C ASN A 421 43.06 19.24 -0.23
N SER A 422 42.55 18.34 -1.07
CA SER A 422 41.13 18.04 -1.11
C SER A 422 40.66 17.34 0.17
N ALA A 423 39.37 17.44 0.49
CA ALA A 423 38.75 16.92 1.71
C ALA A 423 37.31 16.54 1.45
N ASP A 424 36.64 15.83 2.37
CA ASP A 424 35.30 15.30 2.16
C ASP A 424 34.26 16.35 1.72
N GLU A 425 34.39 17.59 2.20
CA GLU A 425 33.54 18.73 1.84
C GLU A 425 33.60 19.14 0.35
N HIS A 426 34.63 18.67 -0.37
CA HIS A 426 34.84 18.86 -1.81
C HIS A 426 34.26 17.70 -2.65
N ALA A 427 33.80 16.61 -2.03
CA ALA A 427 33.10 15.56 -2.77
C ALA A 427 31.74 16.09 -3.25
N GLY A 428 31.35 15.73 -4.47
CA GLY A 428 30.09 16.19 -5.04
C GLY A 428 30.10 16.33 -6.55
N HIS A 429 29.06 16.97 -7.06
CA HIS A 429 28.85 17.18 -8.49
C HIS A 429 29.44 18.51 -8.93
N TYR A 430 30.28 18.46 -9.96
CA TYR A 430 30.86 19.61 -10.61
C TYR A 430 30.31 19.71 -12.02
N LYS A 431 30.03 20.93 -12.47
CA LYS A 431 29.55 21.24 -13.81
C LYS A 431 30.52 22.23 -14.44
N LEU A 432 30.98 21.91 -15.63
CA LEU A 432 31.83 22.75 -16.46
C LEU A 432 30.97 23.27 -17.61
N LYS A 433 31.01 24.58 -17.84
CA LYS A 433 30.48 25.26 -19.02
C LYS A 433 31.61 26.03 -19.69
N ILE A 434 31.86 25.79 -20.97
CA ILE A 434 32.79 26.54 -21.81
C ILE A 434 31.92 27.27 -22.81
N ARG A 435 32.03 28.58 -22.99
CA ARG A 435 31.38 29.32 -24.08
C ARG A 435 32.47 29.65 -25.08
N SER A 436 32.29 29.27 -26.33
CA SER A 436 33.26 29.55 -27.39
C SER A 436 32.56 30.07 -28.63
N SER A 437 33.34 30.66 -29.54
CA SER A 437 32.86 31.05 -30.88
C SER A 437 32.30 29.86 -31.70
N LYS A 438 32.74 28.64 -31.37
CA LYS A 438 32.28 27.37 -31.98
C LYS A 438 31.06 26.77 -31.27
N GLY A 439 30.58 27.43 -30.22
CA GLY A 439 29.45 27.03 -29.40
C GLY A 439 29.85 26.63 -27.97
N ASP A 440 28.85 26.58 -27.09
CA ASP A 440 29.03 26.18 -25.69
C ASP A 440 29.46 24.71 -25.56
N THR A 441 30.24 24.38 -24.53
CA THR A 441 30.54 23.02 -24.09
C THR A 441 30.17 22.75 -22.65
N TYR A 442 29.48 21.63 -22.38
CA TYR A 442 29.11 21.23 -21.02
C TYR A 442 29.71 19.88 -20.65
N MET A 443 30.26 19.78 -19.45
CA MET A 443 30.75 18.54 -18.86
C MET A 443 30.35 18.45 -17.39
N THR A 444 30.14 17.24 -16.90
CA THR A 444 29.79 17.02 -15.50
C THR A 444 30.72 15.98 -14.88
N TYR A 445 31.24 16.30 -13.71
CA TYR A 445 32.11 15.43 -12.91
C TYR A 445 31.41 15.03 -11.60
N SER A 446 31.67 13.81 -11.15
CA SER A 446 31.32 13.37 -9.80
C SER A 446 32.62 13.08 -9.06
N VAL A 447 33.00 13.96 -8.14
CA VAL A 447 34.16 13.73 -7.28
C VAL A 447 33.70 12.94 -6.07
N ILE A 448 34.23 11.73 -5.91
CA ILE A 448 33.87 10.82 -4.83
C ILE A 448 35.11 10.40 -4.04
N ARG A 449 34.93 10.11 -2.75
CA ARG A 449 36.00 9.59 -1.91
C ARG A 449 36.48 8.22 -2.45
N ALA A 450 37.80 8.03 -2.53
CA ALA A 450 38.38 6.71 -2.76
C ALA A 450 38.11 5.81 -1.54
N ARG A 451 37.46 4.65 -1.74
CA ARG A 451 37.33 3.62 -0.70
C ARG A 451 38.71 2.96 -0.51
N GLY A 452 39.24 2.96 0.71
CA GLY A 452 40.32 2.02 1.07
C GLY A 452 41.49 2.50 1.94
N GLU A 453 41.51 3.73 2.46
CA GLU A 453 42.60 4.14 3.37
C GLU A 453 42.08 4.50 4.76
N SER A 454 42.47 3.67 5.72
CA SER A 454 42.20 3.87 7.14
C SER A 454 43.00 5.06 7.66
N TRP A 455 42.30 6.04 8.23
CA TRP A 455 42.95 7.11 8.98
C TRP A 455 43.17 6.67 10.43
N ASN A 456 44.35 7.03 10.96
CA ASN A 456 44.53 7.20 12.40
C ASN A 456 43.94 8.56 12.78
N ASP A 457 42.90 8.56 13.61
CA ASP A 457 42.50 9.73 14.40
C ASP A 457 43.67 10.14 15.33
N PHE A 458 43.77 11.44 15.64
CA PHE A 458 44.63 12.05 16.66
C PHE A 458 44.52 11.44 18.08
N SER A 459 43.74 10.37 18.28
CA SER A 459 43.70 9.53 19.48
C SER A 459 44.44 8.18 19.36
N GLY A 460 45.03 7.85 18.21
CA GLY A 460 45.91 6.68 18.05
C GLY A 460 45.23 5.31 18.12
N LYS A 461 43.91 5.20 17.90
CA LYS A 461 43.21 3.90 17.82
C LYS A 461 42.75 3.57 16.40
N ARG A 462 43.16 2.39 15.91
CA ARG A 462 42.64 1.75 14.69
C ARG A 462 41.21 1.27 14.92
N VAL A 463 40.25 1.76 14.14
CA VAL A 463 38.93 1.15 13.99
C VAL A 463 38.92 0.39 12.66
N LYS A 464 38.63 -0.92 12.71
CA LYS A 464 38.49 -1.76 11.51
C LYS A 464 37.06 -1.69 10.98
N ASP A 465 36.95 -1.60 9.66
CA ASP A 465 35.73 -1.33 8.90
C ASP A 465 34.87 -2.60 8.67
N SER A 466 34.59 -3.37 9.73
CA SER A 466 33.77 -4.60 9.63
C SER A 466 32.33 -4.45 10.10
N ASP A 467 31.91 -3.28 10.59
CA ASP A 467 30.59 -3.11 11.23
C ASP A 467 29.63 -2.14 10.52
N VAL A 468 29.97 -1.61 9.33
CA VAL A 468 29.11 -0.62 8.61
C VAL A 468 28.50 -1.17 7.30
N ASP A 469 28.87 -2.37 6.86
CA ASP A 469 28.47 -2.93 5.56
C ASP A 469 27.08 -3.62 5.54
N LYS A 470 26.09 -3.12 6.29
CA LYS A 470 24.72 -3.69 6.24
C LYS A 470 23.57 -2.73 5.96
N ALA A 471 23.82 -1.47 5.57
CA ALA A 471 22.73 -0.50 5.43
C ALA A 471 22.55 0.20 4.07
N LEU A 472 23.35 -0.08 3.03
CA LEU A 472 23.26 0.67 1.76
C LEU A 472 23.21 -0.19 0.49
N LEU A 473 22.80 -1.45 0.61
CA LEU A 473 22.52 -2.31 -0.56
C LEU A 473 21.07 -2.81 -0.63
N ASP A 474 20.16 -2.18 0.11
CA ASP A 474 18.73 -2.42 -0.06
C ASP A 474 17.96 -1.11 0.20
N LYS A 475 17.81 -0.30 -0.85
CA LYS A 475 16.65 0.55 -1.15
C LYS A 475 16.77 1.22 -2.51
#